data_AF-A0A6B3HBE4-F1
#
_entry.id   AF-A0A6B3HBE4-F1
#
_cell.length_a   1.000
_cell.length_b   1.000
_cell.length_c   1.000
_cell.angle_alpha   90.00
_cell.angle_beta   90.00
_cell.angle_gamma   90.00
#
_symmetry.space_group_name_H-M   'P 1'
#
loop_
_entity.id
_entity.type
_entity.pdbx_description
1 polymer ?
#
loop_
_entity_poly.entity_id
_entity_poly.type
_entity_poly.pdbx_seq_one_letter_code
_entity_poly.pdbx_strand_id
1 'polypeptide(L)'
;LAEVERFWFREILAGEELPDLYSTEEDPDGDFTVAESATWAGTESVWRAEIAAARRNAAAYGLDDLSRGVGSAGKPFNLRWIYAHMI
;
A
#
# COMPACT_ATOMS: atom_id res chain seq x y z
N LEU A 1 -4.44 7.41 -0.46
CA LEU A 1 -2.97 7.43 -0.25
C LEU A 1 -2.50 6.32 0.70
N ALA A 2 -3.06 6.18 1.91
CA ALA A 2 -2.64 5.12 2.85
C ALA A 2 -2.77 3.70 2.26
N GLU A 3 -3.87 3.44 1.55
CA GLU A 3 -4.13 2.14 0.90
C GLU A 3 -3.19 1.88 -0.29
N VAL A 4 -2.88 2.91 -1.08
CA VAL A 4 -1.90 2.82 -2.17
C VAL A 4 -0.50 2.47 -1.62
N GLU A 5 -0.08 3.08 -0.52
CA GLU A 5 1.20 2.76 0.15
C GLU A 5 1.22 1.32 0.69
N ARG A 6 0.12 0.91 1.33
CA ARG A 6 -0.06 -0.45 1.85
C ARG A 6 0.03 -1.49 0.73
N PHE A 7 -0.72 -1.29 -0.34
CA PHE A 7 -0.73 -2.18 -1.49
C PHE A 7 0.67 -2.34 -2.09
N TRP A 8 1.35 -1.26 -2.43
CA TRP A 8 2.63 -1.35 -3.15
C TRP A 8 3.79 -1.86 -2.28
N PHE A 9 3.91 -1.41 -1.03
CA PHE A 9 5.08 -1.74 -0.21
C PHE A 9 4.87 -2.93 0.75
N ARG A 10 3.62 -3.28 1.06
CA ARG A 10 3.33 -4.41 1.95
C ARG A 10 2.83 -5.61 1.15
N GLU A 11 1.82 -5.43 0.32
CA GLU A 11 1.24 -6.55 -0.43
C GLU A 11 2.11 -6.92 -1.63
N ILE A 12 2.46 -5.96 -2.49
CA ILE A 12 3.29 -6.23 -3.66
C ILE A 12 4.74 -6.49 -3.25
N LEU A 13 5.46 -5.50 -2.71
CA LEU A 13 6.88 -5.65 -2.41
C LEU A 13 7.14 -6.79 -1.40
N ALA A 14 6.47 -6.77 -0.25
CA ALA A 14 6.74 -7.71 0.84
C ALA A 14 5.90 -9.00 0.78
N GLY A 15 4.85 -9.06 -0.04
CA GLY A 15 3.99 -10.25 -0.15
C GLY A 15 3.09 -10.46 1.06
N GLU A 16 2.78 -9.40 1.82
CA GLU A 16 1.87 -9.48 2.96
C GLU A 16 0.42 -9.64 2.45
N GLU A 17 -0.34 -10.60 2.95
CA GLU A 17 -1.78 -10.68 2.71
C GLU A 17 -2.50 -9.86 3.78
N LEU A 18 -3.02 -8.71 3.38
CA LEU A 18 -3.63 -7.75 4.27
C LEU A 18 -5.05 -7.44 3.79
N PRO A 19 -6.01 -7.23 4.70
CA PRO A 19 -7.30 -6.70 4.30
C PRO A 19 -7.15 -5.26 3.83
N ASP A 20 -8.03 -4.85 2.92
CA ASP A 20 -8.22 -3.46 2.51
C ASP A 20 -8.51 -2.58 3.73
N LEU A 21 -8.10 -1.32 3.65
CA LEU A 21 -8.29 -0.36 4.74
C LEU A 21 -9.69 0.25 4.72
N TYR A 22 -10.20 0.50 3.51
CA TYR A 22 -11.44 1.24 3.30
C TYR A 22 -12.40 0.51 2.36
N SER A 23 -11.88 -0.15 1.33
CA SER A 23 -12.70 -0.93 0.39
C SER A 23 -13.25 -2.19 1.05
N THR A 24 -14.48 -2.54 0.66
CA THR A 24 -15.17 -3.75 1.10
C THR A 24 -15.86 -4.43 -0.09
N GLU A 25 -16.30 -5.68 0.06
CA GLU A 25 -17.05 -6.35 -1.02
C GLU A 25 -18.37 -5.64 -1.36
N GLU A 26 -18.98 -4.96 -0.37
CA GLU A 26 -20.25 -4.24 -0.53
C GLU A 26 -20.04 -2.81 -1.07
N ASP A 27 -18.87 -2.22 -0.84
CA ASP A 27 -18.44 -0.91 -1.34
C ASP A 27 -16.98 -0.96 -1.80
N PRO A 28 -16.73 -1.38 -3.05
CA PRO A 28 -15.37 -1.52 -3.58
C PRO A 28 -14.61 -0.19 -3.69
N ASP A 29 -15.34 0.91 -3.85
CA ASP A 29 -14.81 2.27 -3.98
C ASP A 29 -14.90 3.05 -2.64
N GLY A 30 -14.98 2.33 -1.51
CA GLY A 30 -15.13 2.92 -0.17
C GLY A 30 -13.98 3.87 0.22
N ASP A 31 -12.82 3.74 -0.42
CA ASP A 31 -11.67 4.62 -0.27
C ASP A 31 -11.88 6.04 -0.86
N PHE A 32 -12.87 6.20 -1.74
CA PHE A 32 -13.32 7.50 -2.25
C PHE A 32 -14.42 8.15 -1.39
N THR A 33 -14.98 7.43 -0.42
CA THR A 33 -16.04 7.92 0.45
C THR A 33 -15.48 8.43 1.79
N VAL A 34 -15.83 9.65 2.16
CA VAL A 34 -15.48 10.20 3.49
C VAL A 34 -16.58 9.84 4.48
N ALA A 35 -16.29 8.92 5.40
CA ALA A 35 -17.20 8.59 6.49
C ALA A 35 -17.47 9.79 7.40
N GLU A 36 -18.69 9.94 7.93
CA GLU A 36 -19.04 11.04 8.84
C GLU A 36 -18.19 11.07 10.13
N SER A 37 -17.70 9.91 10.55
CA SER A 37 -16.81 9.75 11.70
C SER A 37 -15.34 10.01 11.40
N ALA A 38 -14.97 10.25 10.13
CA ALA A 38 -13.60 10.50 9.74
C ALA A 38 -13.08 11.81 10.32
N THR A 39 -11.93 11.76 10.97
CA THR A 39 -11.24 12.94 11.49
C THR A 39 -9.88 13.06 10.85
N TRP A 40 -9.43 14.30 10.62
CA TRP A 40 -8.09 14.56 10.09
C TRP A 40 -7.01 13.80 10.88
N ALA A 41 -7.03 13.90 12.22
CA ALA A 41 -6.05 13.27 13.08
C ALA A 41 -6.04 11.73 12.94
N GLY A 42 -7.22 11.12 12.81
CA GLY A 42 -7.34 9.67 12.57
C GLY A 42 -6.76 9.27 11.21
N THR A 43 -7.17 9.95 10.14
CA THR A 43 -6.71 9.69 8.77
C THR A 43 -5.20 9.92 8.63
N GLU A 44 -4.68 11.00 9.22
CA GLU A 44 -3.24 11.29 9.22
C GLU A 44 -2.45 10.21 9.95
N SER A 45 -2.95 9.74 11.11
CA SER A 45 -2.30 8.68 11.87
C SER A 45 -2.21 7.37 11.09
N VAL A 46 -3.28 6.98 10.40
CA VAL A 46 -3.31 5.78 9.55
C VAL A 46 -2.30 5.92 8.40
N TRP A 47 -2.33 7.05 7.70
CA TRP A 47 -1.40 7.30 6.60
C TRP A 47 0.07 7.26 7.05
N ARG A 48 0.40 7.90 8.17
CA ARG A 48 1.77 7.87 8.73
C ARG A 48 2.21 6.46 9.14
N ALA A 49 1.29 5.64 9.65
CA ALA A 49 1.59 4.25 10.00
C ALA A 49 1.95 3.43 8.74
N GLU A 50 1.21 3.60 7.65
CA GLU A 50 1.50 2.91 6.39
C GLU A 50 2.79 3.42 5.73
N ILE A 51 3.10 4.73 5.77
CA ILE A 51 4.43 5.22 5.34
C ILE A 51 5.55 4.58 6.16
N ALA A 52 5.38 4.46 7.47
CA ALA A 52 6.38 3.86 8.34
C ALA A 52 6.58 2.37 8.01
N ALA A 53 5.50 1.65 7.69
CA ALA A 53 5.58 0.27 7.21
C ALA A 53 6.27 0.17 5.85
N ALA A 54 5.88 1.03 4.89
CA ALA A 54 6.48 1.09 3.57
C ALA A 54 8.00 1.29 3.63
N ARG A 55 8.47 2.22 4.47
CA ARG A 55 9.90 2.47 4.69
C ARG A 55 10.63 1.28 5.31
N ARG A 56 10.03 0.60 6.28
CA ARG A 56 10.62 -0.60 6.90
C ARG A 56 10.76 -1.72 5.87
N ASN A 57 9.72 -1.95 5.08
CA ASN A 57 9.74 -2.99 4.06
C ASN A 57 10.78 -2.66 2.99
N ALA A 58 10.76 -1.45 2.41
CA ALA A 58 11.71 -1.06 1.38
C ALA A 58 13.18 -1.13 1.83
N ALA A 59 13.48 -0.85 3.11
CA ALA A 59 14.84 -0.94 3.65
C ALA A 59 15.44 -2.36 3.62
N ALA A 60 14.59 -3.40 3.50
CA ALA A 60 15.03 -4.78 3.41
C ALA A 60 15.35 -5.25 1.96
N TYR A 61 15.14 -4.40 0.96
CA TYR A 61 15.29 -4.74 -0.46
C TYR A 61 16.27 -3.78 -1.16
N GLY A 62 17.03 -4.31 -2.11
CA GLY A 62 17.74 -3.53 -3.11
C GLY A 62 16.79 -2.99 -4.19
N LEU A 63 17.23 -1.95 -4.90
CA LEU A 63 16.42 -1.32 -5.96
C LEU A 63 16.06 -2.27 -7.11
N ASP A 64 16.91 -3.26 -7.40
CA ASP A 64 16.68 -4.24 -8.46
C ASP A 64 16.09 -5.56 -7.94
N ASP A 65 15.84 -5.68 -6.62
CA ASP A 65 15.20 -6.86 -6.03
C ASP A 65 13.73 -6.91 -6.43
N LEU A 66 13.26 -8.12 -6.73
CA LEU A 66 11.90 -8.38 -7.13
C LEU A 66 10.96 -8.49 -5.92
N SER A 67 9.74 -8.00 -6.12
CA SER A 67 8.63 -8.09 -5.20
C SER A 67 8.27 -9.55 -4.92
N ARG A 68 7.79 -9.83 -3.71
CA ARG A 68 7.30 -11.17 -3.33
C ARG A 68 5.88 -11.41 -3.78
N GLY A 69 5.05 -10.37 -3.77
CA GLY A 69 3.71 -10.38 -4.34
C GLY A 69 3.74 -10.19 -5.86
N VAL A 70 2.62 -10.50 -6.49
CA VAL A 70 2.37 -10.30 -7.92
C VAL A 70 1.21 -9.33 -8.08
N GLY A 71 1.40 -8.32 -8.94
CA GLY A 71 0.30 -7.40 -9.27
C GLY A 71 -0.70 -8.03 -10.25
N SER A 72 -1.69 -7.23 -10.65
CA SER A 72 -2.72 -7.62 -11.62
C SER A 72 -2.17 -8.11 -12.98
N ALA A 73 -0.95 -7.71 -13.34
CA ALA A 73 -0.24 -8.18 -14.54
C ALA A 73 0.38 -9.60 -14.40
N GLY A 74 0.26 -10.23 -13.22
CA GLY A 74 0.75 -11.59 -12.95
C GLY A 74 2.28 -11.72 -12.92
N LYS A 75 3.01 -10.62 -12.74
CA LYS A 75 4.48 -10.59 -12.67
C LYS A 75 4.95 -9.78 -11.47
N PRO A 76 6.11 -10.14 -10.88
CA PRO A 76 6.73 -9.33 -9.85
C PRO A 76 7.34 -8.05 -10.44
N PHE A 77 7.43 -7.01 -9.61
CA PHE A 77 8.04 -5.71 -9.92
C PHE A 77 9.32 -5.54 -9.12
N ASN A 78 10.31 -4.80 -9.64
CA ASN A 78 11.44 -4.42 -8.79
C ASN A 78 11.13 -3.16 -7.97
N LEU A 79 11.85 -2.98 -6.86
CA LEU A 79 11.65 -1.82 -5.97
C LEU A 79 11.83 -0.48 -6.70
N ARG A 80 12.77 -0.38 -7.65
CA ARG A 80 12.98 0.82 -8.47
C ARG A 80 11.71 1.19 -9.25
N TRP A 81 11.06 0.22 -9.87
CA TRP A 81 9.83 0.42 -10.63
C TRP A 81 8.70 0.85 -9.70
N ILE A 82 8.57 0.22 -8.53
CA ILE A 82 7.55 0.58 -7.53
C ILE A 82 7.73 2.04 -7.10
N TYR A 83 8.95 2.49 -6.79
CA TYR A 83 9.20 3.90 -6.47
C TYR A 83 8.85 4.86 -7.61
N ALA A 84 9.19 4.51 -8.85
CA ALA A 84 8.88 5.34 -10.00
C ALA A 84 7.36 5.41 -10.28
N HIS A 85 6.62 4.37 -9.93
CA HIS A 85 5.16 4.31 -10.08
C HIS A 85 4.41 5.09 -9.00
N MET A 86 5.01 5.24 -7.81
CA MET A 86 4.40 5.95 -6.67
C MET A 86 4.47 7.49 -6.75
N ILE A 87 5.15 8.03 -7.76
CA ILE A 87 5.32 9.48 -8.00
C ILE A 87 4.38 9.92 -9.11
#